data_AF-A0A9D6F8Z0-F1
#
_entry.id   AF-A0A9D6F8Z0-F1
#
_cell.length_a   1.000
_cell.length_b   1.000
_cell.length_c   1.000
_cell.angle_alpha   90.00
_cell.angle_beta   90.00
_cell.angle_gamma   90.00
#
_symmetry.space_group_name_H-M   'P 1'
#
loop_
_entity.id
_entity.type
_entity.pdbx_description
1 polymer ?
#
loop_
_entity_poly.entity_id
_entity_poly.type
_entity_poly.pdbx_seq_one_letter_code
_entity_poly.pdbx_strand_id
1 'polypeptide(L)'
;NRQESDERTAVTCYGIDPDPYTCRVAHPDAPGEYCFPPLASLITGAARLMLTLLEYCVSELGGSYAMEDTDSMAIVATNTGGLVPCPGGPYRTKDGRQAVRALSWKQIDKITERFAALSPYDRSAVPGSILKIEEDNFDPKTGRQHQIYCLAISAKRYALFLRDKRGKPHLIYRSRHGLGHLLNPSNADSDDTDWISQAWLNIVCRALDLHSQNLPFHELSAVGRTTVSSPAVMRPFEALNNGKKYSDQIKPFNFLLTCHVRPFGHPIGANPEHFHLIAPYESNPKKWLNRDWIDQYSGKWYHITAAGHHGARKSARVKTYGDILEEYEYHPEAKCANAESIPSGKQTIGLLQRRHVRVERIVYIGKESNSLEEVESGLIHSAENVYTEYTDARRDEWQTIIVPALNKVPLSVLQRESGLSRRTLIDARTGKRRPHPTNQQLLAAIVRTLGLT
;
A
#
# COMPACT_ATOMS: atom_id res chain seq x y z
N ASN A 1 -0.70 21.85 -1.76
CA ASN A 1 -0.46 21.78 -3.21
C ASN A 1 1.03 21.81 -3.44
N ARG A 2 1.59 20.70 -3.92
CA ARG A 2 3.00 20.64 -4.32
C ARG A 2 3.26 21.62 -5.45
N GLN A 3 4.37 22.35 -5.36
CA GLN A 3 4.86 23.19 -6.45
C GLN A 3 5.95 22.42 -7.20
N GLU A 4 5.72 22.10 -8.46
CA GLU A 4 6.77 21.53 -9.31
C GLU A 4 7.81 22.62 -9.63
N SER A 5 9.04 22.42 -9.20
CA SER A 5 10.16 23.33 -9.43
C SER A 5 11.45 22.55 -9.62
N ASP A 6 12.23 22.93 -10.64
CA ASP A 6 13.58 22.41 -10.86
C ASP A 6 14.58 23.00 -9.86
N GLU A 7 14.23 24.12 -9.21
CA GLU A 7 15.05 24.79 -8.22
C GLU A 7 14.60 24.47 -6.79
N ARG A 8 15.58 24.11 -5.95
CA ARG A 8 15.32 23.89 -4.52
C ARG A 8 15.04 25.20 -3.81
N THR A 9 13.85 25.32 -3.24
CA THR A 9 13.41 26.50 -2.49
C THR A 9 13.59 26.29 -1.00
N ALA A 10 13.97 27.35 -0.28
CA ALA A 10 14.04 27.35 1.17
C ALA A 10 12.63 27.48 1.77
N VAL A 11 12.29 26.59 2.69
CA VAL A 11 10.99 26.56 3.37
C VAL A 11 11.17 26.49 4.88
N THR A 12 10.27 27.13 5.61
CA THR A 12 10.18 27.04 7.07
C THR A 12 9.20 25.94 7.44
N CYS A 13 9.67 24.95 8.20
CA CYS A 13 8.92 23.78 8.60
C CYS A 13 8.68 23.79 10.12
N TYR A 14 7.50 23.33 10.52
CA TYR A 14 7.11 23.17 11.92
C TYR A 14 7.05 21.68 12.23
N GLY A 15 7.97 21.22 13.07
CA GLY A 15 8.11 19.82 13.48
C GLY A 15 7.41 19.51 14.80
N ILE A 16 7.94 18.54 15.53
CA ILE A 16 7.45 18.18 16.88
C ILE A 16 8.08 19.05 17.98
N ASP A 17 9.15 19.79 17.65
CA ASP A 17 9.81 20.70 18.58
C ASP A 17 9.12 22.08 18.59
N PRO A 18 9.28 22.86 19.68
CA PRO A 18 8.77 24.23 19.74
C PRO A 18 9.31 25.13 18.63
N ASP A 19 10.61 24.99 18.32
CA ASP A 19 11.27 25.85 17.35
C ASP A 19 11.16 25.30 15.92
N PRO A 20 10.74 26.14 14.95
CA PRO A 20 10.75 25.78 13.54
C PRO A 20 12.18 25.61 13.02
N TYR A 21 12.31 24.98 11.86
CA TYR A 21 13.58 24.83 11.16
C TYR A 21 13.41 25.22 9.68
N THR A 22 14.51 25.57 9.03
CA THR A 22 14.53 25.85 7.59
C THR A 22 15.22 24.70 6.85
N CYS A 23 14.63 24.24 5.76
CA CYS A 23 15.25 23.27 4.86
C CYS A 23 15.07 23.69 3.40
N ARG A 24 15.80 23.05 2.47
CA ARG A 24 15.68 23.30 1.03
C ARG A 24 15.14 22.06 0.32
N VAL A 25 13.99 22.21 -0.33
CA VAL A 25 13.30 21.12 -1.04
C VAL A 25 13.02 21.53 -2.49
N ALA A 26 13.03 20.57 -3.41
CA ALA A 26 12.73 20.82 -4.82
C ALA A 26 11.23 21.12 -5.03
N HIS A 27 10.37 20.33 -4.40
CA HIS A 27 8.93 20.40 -4.59
C HIS A 27 8.21 20.69 -3.26
N PRO A 28 8.20 21.95 -2.79
CA PRO A 28 7.57 22.30 -1.53
C PRO A 28 6.03 22.20 -1.62
N ASP A 29 5.42 21.79 -0.52
CA ASP A 29 3.97 21.87 -0.32
C ASP A 29 3.59 23.31 0.02
N ALA A 30 2.84 23.96 -0.86
CA ALA A 30 2.19 25.23 -0.54
C ALA A 30 0.88 24.95 0.22
N PRO A 31 0.73 25.45 1.47
CA PRO A 31 -0.55 25.40 2.17
C PRO A 31 -1.58 26.26 1.42
N GLY A 32 -2.79 25.74 1.25
CA GLY A 32 -3.90 26.54 0.71
C GLY A 32 -4.28 27.67 1.67
N GLU A 33 -5.04 28.67 1.18
CA GLU A 33 -5.49 29.84 1.95
C GLU A 33 -6.14 29.48 3.29
N TYR A 34 -6.94 28.40 3.31
CA TYR A 34 -7.65 27.91 4.50
C TYR A 34 -6.95 26.73 5.19
N CYS A 35 -5.66 26.53 4.95
CA CYS A 35 -4.91 25.43 5.56
C CYS A 35 -4.71 25.70 7.06
N PHE A 36 -5.39 24.94 7.90
CA PHE A 36 -5.25 25.00 9.35
C PHE A 36 -4.99 23.59 9.94
N PRO A 37 -3.71 23.15 9.97
CA PRO A 37 -3.33 21.81 10.44
C PRO A 37 -3.84 21.42 11.84
N PRO A 38 -3.93 22.33 12.83
CA PRO A 38 -4.51 21.99 14.14
C PRO A 38 -5.94 21.47 14.04
N LEU A 39 -6.81 22.09 13.25
CA LEU A 39 -8.19 21.64 13.05
C LEU A 39 -8.26 20.30 12.31
N ALA A 40 -7.43 20.12 11.27
CA ALA A 40 -7.34 18.84 10.57
C ALA A 40 -6.93 17.70 11.53
N SER A 41 -6.00 17.97 12.43
CA SER A 41 -5.55 17.02 13.46
C SER A 41 -6.68 16.65 14.42
N LEU A 42 -7.46 17.64 14.87
CA LEU A 42 -8.63 17.42 15.74
C LEU A 42 -9.68 16.49 15.10
N ILE A 43 -9.99 16.69 13.82
CA ILE A 43 -10.96 15.85 13.08
C ILE A 43 -10.49 14.39 13.07
N THR A 44 -9.23 14.15 12.69
CA THR A 44 -8.70 12.77 12.66
C THR A 44 -8.53 12.16 14.04
N GLY A 45 -8.27 12.97 15.07
CA GLY A 45 -8.22 12.55 16.47
C GLY A 45 -9.59 12.11 16.97
N ALA A 46 -10.64 12.88 16.68
CA ALA A 46 -12.01 12.54 17.05
C ALA A 46 -12.50 11.26 16.36
N ALA A 47 -12.21 11.06 15.07
CA ALA A 47 -12.56 9.83 14.35
C ALA A 47 -11.87 8.60 14.96
N ARG A 48 -10.56 8.69 15.27
CA ARG A 48 -9.83 7.61 15.96
C ARG A 48 -10.37 7.33 17.36
N LEU A 49 -10.80 8.36 18.08
CA LEU A 49 -11.45 8.19 19.38
C LEU A 49 -12.75 7.39 19.24
N MET A 50 -13.59 7.67 18.24
CA MET A 50 -14.83 6.91 18.00
C MET A 50 -14.55 5.43 17.74
N LEU A 51 -13.57 5.11 16.89
CA LEU A 51 -13.14 3.73 16.65
C LEU A 51 -12.58 3.06 17.91
N THR A 52 -11.76 3.77 18.68
CA THR A 52 -11.21 3.26 19.94
C THR A 52 -12.30 2.98 20.97
N LEU A 53 -13.32 3.83 21.05
CA LEU A 53 -14.49 3.59 21.91
C LEU A 53 -15.28 2.36 21.44
N LEU A 54 -15.37 2.13 20.13
CA LEU A 54 -16.06 0.97 19.56
C LEU A 54 -15.30 -0.31 19.89
N GLU A 55 -13.99 -0.33 19.65
CA GLU A 55 -13.11 -1.43 20.03
C GLU A 55 -13.17 -1.73 21.53
N TYR A 56 -13.17 -0.68 22.37
CA TYR A 56 -13.35 -0.84 23.81
C TYR A 56 -14.69 -1.50 24.15
N CYS A 57 -15.81 -1.04 23.58
CA CYS A 57 -17.12 -1.63 23.83
C CYS A 57 -17.19 -3.11 23.42
N VAL A 58 -16.52 -3.48 22.31
CA VAL A 58 -16.46 -4.87 21.84
C VAL A 58 -15.60 -5.74 22.77
N SER A 59 -14.40 -5.26 23.11
CA SER A 59 -13.43 -5.99 23.95
C SER A 59 -13.88 -6.11 25.40
N GLU A 60 -14.61 -5.13 25.95
CA GLU A 60 -15.25 -5.17 27.27
C GLU A 60 -16.22 -6.36 27.40
N LEU A 61 -16.91 -6.71 26.31
CA LEU A 61 -17.78 -7.89 26.23
C LEU A 61 -17.02 -9.17 25.87
N GLY A 62 -15.68 -9.11 25.83
CA GLY A 62 -14.78 -10.18 25.44
C GLY A 62 -14.83 -10.53 23.94
N GLY A 63 -15.47 -9.69 23.12
CA GLY A 63 -15.63 -9.89 21.68
C GLY A 63 -14.36 -9.58 20.88
N SER A 64 -14.44 -9.77 19.56
CA SER A 64 -13.36 -9.48 18.61
C SER A 64 -13.94 -8.98 17.28
N TYR A 65 -13.07 -8.54 16.37
CA TYR A 65 -13.43 -8.03 15.04
C TYR A 65 -12.55 -8.67 13.96
N ALA A 66 -13.09 -8.79 12.75
CA ALA A 66 -12.38 -9.37 11.59
C ALA A 66 -11.56 -8.32 10.85
N MET A 67 -12.04 -7.08 10.80
CA MET A 67 -11.33 -5.94 10.23
C MET A 67 -11.82 -4.61 10.82
N GLU A 68 -10.98 -3.59 10.74
CA GLU A 68 -11.28 -2.21 11.13
C GLU A 68 -10.65 -1.28 10.07
N ASP A 69 -11.43 -0.36 9.54
CA ASP A 69 -10.98 0.72 8.64
C ASP A 69 -11.29 2.09 9.28
N THR A 70 -11.00 3.18 8.57
CA THR A 70 -11.01 4.55 9.13
C THR A 70 -12.32 5.02 9.76
N ASP A 71 -13.44 4.39 9.44
CA ASP A 71 -14.78 4.77 9.84
C ASP A 71 -15.70 3.57 10.17
N SER A 72 -15.18 2.34 10.13
CA SER A 72 -15.99 1.13 10.19
C SER A 72 -15.25 -0.05 10.82
N MET A 73 -16.02 -0.98 11.40
CA MET A 73 -15.50 -2.19 12.03
C MET A 73 -16.41 -3.38 11.71
N ALA A 74 -15.83 -4.47 11.20
CA ALA A 74 -16.53 -5.75 11.02
C ALA A 74 -16.41 -6.58 12.29
N ILE A 75 -17.34 -6.39 13.24
CA ILE A 75 -17.35 -7.11 14.52
C ILE A 75 -17.72 -8.58 14.28
N VAL A 76 -17.00 -9.51 14.94
CA VAL A 76 -17.34 -10.94 14.89
C VAL A 76 -18.60 -11.16 15.71
N ALA A 77 -19.73 -11.41 15.03
CA ALA A 77 -21.03 -11.58 15.66
C ALA A 77 -21.85 -12.71 15.04
N THR A 78 -22.70 -13.32 15.85
CA THR A 78 -23.72 -14.31 15.46
C THR A 78 -25.04 -13.96 16.16
N ASN A 79 -26.15 -14.61 15.78
CA ASN A 79 -27.45 -14.35 16.42
C ASN A 79 -27.39 -14.50 17.96
N THR A 80 -26.76 -15.57 18.45
CA THR A 80 -26.71 -15.89 19.89
C THR A 80 -25.34 -15.67 20.53
N GLY A 81 -24.35 -15.16 19.79
CA GLY A 81 -22.96 -15.15 20.20
C GLY A 81 -22.36 -16.56 20.27
N GLY A 82 -21.21 -16.70 20.93
CA GLY A 82 -20.56 -17.98 21.16
C GLY A 82 -19.07 -17.96 20.83
N LEU A 83 -18.49 -19.13 20.56
CA LEU A 83 -17.08 -19.26 20.18
C LEU A 83 -16.95 -19.59 18.70
N VAL A 84 -16.08 -18.86 18.01
CA VAL A 84 -15.75 -19.05 16.60
C VAL A 84 -14.29 -19.51 16.51
N PRO A 85 -14.00 -20.65 15.85
CA PRO A 85 -12.62 -21.12 15.67
C PRO A 85 -11.72 -20.06 15.05
N CYS A 86 -10.58 -19.82 15.67
CA CYS A 86 -9.60 -18.83 15.25
C CYS A 86 -8.24 -19.19 15.88
N PRO A 87 -7.25 -19.62 15.09
CA PRO A 87 -5.88 -19.86 15.58
C PRO A 87 -5.33 -18.63 16.32
N GLY A 88 -4.58 -18.83 17.39
CA GLY A 88 -4.09 -17.74 18.24
C GLY A 88 -5.16 -17.07 19.13
N GLY A 89 -6.43 -17.47 19.02
CA GLY A 89 -7.51 -16.98 19.87
C GLY A 89 -7.37 -17.43 21.34
N PRO A 90 -7.81 -16.60 22.32
CA PRO A 90 -7.60 -16.87 23.75
C PRO A 90 -8.58 -17.91 24.33
N TYR A 91 -9.64 -18.27 23.60
CA TYR A 91 -10.63 -19.25 24.04
C TYR A 91 -10.41 -20.60 23.36
N ARG A 92 -11.12 -21.64 23.83
CA ARG A 92 -11.17 -22.94 23.17
C ARG A 92 -12.60 -23.41 22.96
N THR A 93 -12.89 -23.92 21.77
CA THR A 93 -14.13 -24.65 21.50
C THR A 93 -14.17 -25.97 22.25
N LYS A 94 -15.33 -26.64 22.28
CA LYS A 94 -15.51 -27.94 22.96
C LYS A 94 -14.57 -29.04 22.44
N ASP A 95 -14.21 -28.98 21.17
CA ASP A 95 -13.26 -29.87 20.49
C ASP A 95 -11.79 -29.39 20.58
N GLY A 96 -11.51 -28.39 21.43
CA GLY A 96 -10.16 -27.97 21.77
C GLY A 96 -9.49 -26.98 20.81
N ARG A 97 -10.14 -26.59 19.70
CA ARG A 97 -9.60 -25.58 18.77
C ARG A 97 -9.56 -24.21 19.42
N GLN A 98 -8.48 -23.46 19.18
CA GLN A 98 -8.40 -22.05 19.58
C GLN A 98 -9.53 -21.24 18.95
N ALA A 99 -10.02 -20.23 19.66
CA ALA A 99 -11.23 -19.50 19.28
C ALA A 99 -11.24 -18.06 19.79
N VAL A 100 -12.02 -17.24 19.10
CA VAL A 100 -12.47 -15.92 19.56
C VAL A 100 -13.94 -15.98 19.97
N ARG A 101 -14.39 -15.03 20.78
CA ARG A 101 -15.80 -14.90 21.14
C ARG A 101 -16.51 -14.04 20.11
N ALA A 102 -17.57 -14.58 19.53
CA ALA A 102 -18.57 -13.81 18.79
C ALA A 102 -19.56 -13.18 19.77
N LEU A 103 -19.87 -11.89 19.56
CA LEU A 103 -20.96 -11.23 20.26
C LEU A 103 -22.31 -11.64 19.66
N SER A 104 -23.35 -11.63 20.48
CA SER A 104 -24.74 -11.75 19.98
C SER A 104 -25.18 -10.48 19.27
N TRP A 105 -26.10 -10.58 18.30
CA TRP A 105 -26.69 -9.40 17.66
C TRP A 105 -27.30 -8.44 18.68
N LYS A 106 -27.98 -8.96 19.71
CA LYS A 106 -28.50 -8.16 20.82
C LYS A 106 -27.41 -7.39 21.60
N GLN A 107 -26.20 -7.94 21.69
CA GLN A 107 -25.08 -7.21 22.29
C GLN A 107 -24.56 -6.11 21.36
N ILE A 108 -24.57 -6.34 20.04
CA ILE A 108 -24.23 -5.30 19.05
C ILE A 108 -25.23 -4.14 19.12
N ASP A 109 -26.53 -4.42 19.21
CA ASP A 109 -27.56 -3.39 19.36
C ASP A 109 -27.30 -2.50 20.59
N LYS A 110 -26.93 -3.10 21.72
CA LYS A 110 -26.56 -2.35 22.94
C LYS A 110 -25.32 -1.49 22.76
N ILE A 111 -24.34 -1.92 21.96
CA ILE A 111 -23.18 -1.09 21.63
C ILE A 111 -23.65 0.11 20.80
N THR A 112 -24.47 -0.13 19.77
CA THR A 112 -25.05 0.93 18.94
C THR A 112 -25.86 1.95 19.75
N GLU A 113 -26.64 1.50 20.74
CA GLU A 113 -27.39 2.36 21.67
C GLU A 113 -26.47 3.28 22.51
N ARG A 114 -25.30 2.78 22.96
CA ARG A 114 -24.31 3.61 23.68
C ARG A 114 -23.80 4.75 22.80
N PHE A 115 -23.54 4.46 21.52
CA PHE A 115 -23.13 5.49 20.56
C PHE A 115 -24.25 6.46 20.24
N ALA A 116 -25.52 6.01 20.29
CA ALA A 116 -26.64 6.94 20.15
C ALA A 116 -26.56 8.02 21.21
N ALA A 117 -26.24 7.71 22.47
CA ALA A 117 -26.11 8.70 23.55
C ALA A 117 -25.00 9.75 23.32
N LEU A 118 -24.01 9.46 22.47
CA LEU A 118 -22.92 10.37 22.14
C LEU A 118 -23.25 11.35 21.01
N SER A 119 -24.38 11.17 20.32
CA SER A 119 -24.76 12.05 19.20
C SER A 119 -24.97 13.49 19.66
N PRO A 120 -24.18 14.46 19.16
CA PRO A 120 -24.36 15.88 19.47
C PRO A 120 -25.41 16.55 18.57
N TYR A 121 -25.95 15.81 17.59
CA TYR A 121 -26.85 16.35 16.57
C TYR A 121 -28.29 16.41 17.07
N ASP A 122 -29.05 17.35 16.51
CA ASP A 122 -30.51 17.39 16.68
C ASP A 122 -31.12 16.06 16.19
N ARG A 123 -31.85 15.39 17.08
CA ARG A 123 -32.46 14.08 16.81
C ARG A 123 -33.57 14.12 15.78
N SER A 124 -34.16 15.30 15.55
CA SER A 124 -35.14 15.49 14.49
C SER A 124 -34.49 15.50 13.11
N ALA A 125 -33.24 15.98 13.01
CA ALA A 125 -32.47 16.05 11.78
C ALA A 125 -31.60 14.80 11.53
N VAL A 126 -30.99 14.26 12.58
CA VAL A 126 -30.14 13.06 12.54
C VAL A 126 -30.70 12.03 13.52
N PRO A 127 -31.68 11.21 13.09
CA PRO A 127 -32.27 10.21 13.95
C PRO A 127 -31.31 9.04 14.22
N GLY A 128 -31.50 8.36 15.34
CA GLY A 128 -30.79 7.12 15.66
C GLY A 128 -29.37 7.31 16.19
N SER A 129 -28.53 6.31 15.94
CA SER A 129 -27.14 6.26 16.40
C SER A 129 -26.18 6.83 15.36
N ILE A 130 -25.10 7.47 15.82
CA ILE A 130 -23.96 7.84 14.98
C ILE A 130 -23.10 6.63 14.56
N LEU A 131 -23.37 5.46 15.15
CA LEU A 131 -22.83 4.18 14.70
C LEU A 131 -23.92 3.41 13.96
N LYS A 132 -23.79 3.26 12.64
CA LYS A 132 -24.76 2.55 11.80
C LYS A 132 -24.39 1.07 11.68
N ILE A 133 -25.39 0.18 11.72
CA ILE A 133 -25.24 -1.20 11.24
C ILE A 133 -25.57 -1.20 9.75
N GLU A 134 -24.62 -1.64 8.92
CA GLU A 134 -24.77 -1.61 7.46
C GLU A 134 -25.89 -2.53 6.95
N GLU A 135 -26.55 -2.09 5.87
CA GLU A 135 -27.71 -2.74 5.26
C GLU A 135 -27.40 -4.15 4.74
N ASP A 136 -26.13 -4.43 4.42
CA ASP A 136 -25.66 -5.75 4.03
C ASP A 136 -25.96 -6.83 5.08
N ASN A 137 -26.18 -6.45 6.34
CA ASN A 137 -26.56 -7.37 7.43
C ASN A 137 -28.02 -7.80 7.37
N PHE A 138 -28.85 -7.19 6.53
CA PHE A 138 -30.29 -7.41 6.48
C PHE A 138 -30.72 -7.93 5.11
N ASP A 139 -31.57 -8.96 5.10
CA ASP A 139 -32.08 -9.53 3.87
C ASP A 139 -33.03 -8.49 3.24
N PRO A 140 -32.78 -8.02 2.01
CA PRO A 140 -33.51 -6.90 1.42
C PRO A 140 -34.99 -7.22 1.16
N LYS A 141 -35.38 -8.50 1.15
CA LYS A 141 -36.77 -8.92 0.96
C LYS A 141 -37.53 -9.01 2.28
N THR A 142 -36.87 -9.46 3.34
CA THR A 142 -37.52 -9.73 4.64
C THR A 142 -37.22 -8.69 5.72
N GLY A 143 -36.21 -7.85 5.53
CA GLY A 143 -35.69 -6.91 6.52
C GLY A 143 -35.05 -7.57 7.74
N ARG A 144 -34.91 -8.91 7.75
CA ARG A 144 -34.35 -9.64 8.89
C ARG A 144 -32.84 -9.70 8.79
N GLN A 145 -32.19 -9.58 9.94
CA GLN A 145 -30.74 -9.75 10.02
C GLN A 145 -30.35 -11.18 9.61
N HIS A 146 -29.32 -11.33 8.78
CA HIS A 146 -28.78 -12.62 8.34
C HIS A 146 -27.27 -12.71 8.57
N GLN A 147 -26.76 -13.93 8.56
CA GLN A 147 -25.34 -14.17 8.78
C GLN A 147 -24.53 -13.83 7.52
N ILE A 148 -23.61 -12.89 7.65
CA ILE A 148 -22.54 -12.62 6.69
C ILE A 148 -21.25 -13.31 7.17
N TYR A 149 -20.42 -13.71 6.22
CA TYR A 149 -19.05 -14.16 6.43
C TYR A 149 -18.07 -13.15 5.85
N CYS A 150 -16.93 -12.97 6.52
CA CYS A 150 -15.85 -12.11 6.07
C CYS A 150 -14.60 -12.97 5.82
N LEU A 151 -13.93 -12.73 4.70
CA LEU A 151 -12.55 -13.16 4.49
C LEU A 151 -11.69 -11.90 4.38
N ALA A 152 -10.76 -11.71 5.31
CA ALA A 152 -9.84 -10.58 5.33
C ALA A 152 -8.39 -11.11 5.18
N ILE A 153 -7.68 -10.56 4.19
CA ILE A 153 -6.28 -10.88 3.90
C ILE A 153 -5.37 -9.89 4.62
N SER A 154 -5.62 -8.60 4.39
CA SER A 154 -4.92 -7.47 5.01
C SER A 154 -5.80 -6.22 4.93
N ALA A 155 -5.30 -5.11 5.44
CA ALA A 155 -5.91 -3.79 5.32
C ALA A 155 -6.33 -3.52 3.87
N LYS A 156 -7.58 -3.09 3.68
CA LYS A 156 -8.21 -2.84 2.39
C LYS A 156 -8.29 -4.06 1.45
N ARG A 157 -8.08 -5.29 1.92
CA ARG A 157 -8.20 -6.53 1.12
C ARG A 157 -9.09 -7.53 1.83
N TYR A 158 -10.39 -7.40 1.58
CA TYR A 158 -11.40 -8.27 2.18
C TYR A 158 -12.59 -8.48 1.23
N ALA A 159 -13.36 -9.53 1.52
CA ALA A 159 -14.63 -9.80 0.89
C ALA A 159 -15.69 -10.16 1.95
N LEU A 160 -16.93 -9.77 1.69
CA LEU A 160 -18.10 -10.16 2.46
C LEU A 160 -18.95 -11.08 1.60
N PHE A 161 -19.43 -12.19 2.16
CA PHE A 161 -20.17 -13.19 1.40
C PHE A 161 -21.21 -13.94 2.25
N LEU A 162 -22.23 -14.43 1.57
CA LEU A 162 -23.20 -15.40 2.09
C LEU A 162 -22.78 -16.81 1.75
N ARG A 163 -23.30 -17.78 2.49
CA ARG A 163 -23.20 -19.19 2.14
C ARG A 163 -24.58 -19.76 1.88
N ASP A 164 -24.74 -20.47 0.77
CA ASP A 164 -25.97 -21.22 0.50
C ASP A 164 -26.08 -22.46 1.40
N LYS A 165 -27.19 -23.22 1.24
CA LYS A 165 -27.44 -24.46 1.99
C LYS A 165 -26.38 -25.54 1.77
N ARG A 166 -25.59 -25.46 0.70
CA ARG A 166 -24.50 -26.38 0.36
C ARG A 166 -23.13 -25.84 0.77
N GLY A 167 -23.09 -24.68 1.43
CA GLY A 167 -21.85 -24.01 1.85
C GLY A 167 -21.16 -23.21 0.74
N LYS A 168 -21.77 -23.07 -0.44
CA LYS A 168 -21.18 -22.33 -1.56
C LYS A 168 -21.22 -20.81 -1.29
N PRO A 169 -20.10 -20.10 -1.48
CA PRO A 169 -20.04 -18.65 -1.24
C PRO A 169 -20.74 -17.84 -2.34
N HIS A 170 -21.41 -16.76 -1.94
CA HIS A 170 -21.97 -15.72 -2.80
C HIS A 170 -21.50 -14.35 -2.30
N LEU A 171 -20.70 -13.65 -3.10
CA LEU A 171 -20.16 -12.35 -2.72
C LEU A 171 -21.27 -11.29 -2.58
N ILE A 172 -21.21 -10.52 -1.50
CA ILE A 172 -22.00 -9.31 -1.27
C ILE A 172 -21.12 -8.08 -1.54
N TYR A 173 -19.89 -8.13 -1.05
CA TYR A 173 -18.88 -7.09 -1.21
C TYR A 173 -17.51 -7.70 -1.51
N ARG A 174 -16.70 -6.97 -2.26
CA ARG A 174 -15.31 -7.32 -2.55
C ARG A 174 -14.46 -6.06 -2.66
N SER A 175 -13.28 -6.07 -2.06
CA SER A 175 -12.33 -4.99 -2.27
C SER A 175 -11.78 -4.99 -3.71
N ARG A 176 -11.68 -3.81 -4.31
CA ARG A 176 -10.96 -3.57 -5.57
C ARG A 176 -9.56 -3.00 -5.36
N HIS A 177 -9.24 -2.63 -4.12
CA HIS A 177 -7.96 -2.00 -3.79
C HIS A 177 -6.81 -2.96 -4.08
N GLY A 178 -5.77 -2.47 -4.77
CA GLY A 178 -4.63 -3.27 -5.23
C GLY A 178 -4.87 -4.05 -6.53
N LEU A 179 -6.07 -4.06 -7.10
CA LEU A 179 -6.38 -4.67 -8.41
C LEU A 179 -6.95 -3.65 -9.43
N GLY A 180 -7.44 -2.50 -8.96
CA GLY A 180 -8.11 -1.51 -9.80
C GLY A 180 -7.23 -0.80 -10.83
N HIS A 181 -5.90 -0.88 -10.72
CA HIS A 181 -4.97 -0.32 -11.71
C HIS A 181 -4.83 -1.21 -12.95
N LEU A 182 -5.25 -2.48 -12.89
CA LEU A 182 -5.22 -3.41 -14.01
C LEU A 182 -6.41 -3.19 -14.94
N LEU A 183 -6.18 -3.32 -16.23
CA LEU A 183 -7.24 -3.31 -17.24
C LEU A 183 -8.10 -4.57 -17.11
N ASN A 184 -9.32 -4.53 -17.61
CA ASN A 184 -10.13 -5.74 -17.68
C ASN A 184 -9.50 -6.73 -18.68
N PRO A 185 -9.23 -7.99 -18.26
CA PRO A 185 -8.47 -8.95 -19.05
C PRO A 185 -9.21 -9.47 -20.30
N SER A 186 -10.54 -9.29 -20.36
CA SER A 186 -11.37 -9.71 -21.49
C SER A 186 -11.62 -8.57 -22.48
N ASN A 187 -11.83 -7.35 -21.98
CA ASN A 187 -12.00 -6.15 -22.79
C ASN A 187 -11.52 -4.92 -22.01
N ALA A 188 -10.41 -4.32 -22.43
CA ALA A 188 -9.77 -3.23 -21.68
C ALA A 188 -10.61 -1.94 -21.59
N ASP A 189 -11.55 -1.73 -22.52
CA ASP A 189 -12.44 -0.56 -22.51
C ASP A 189 -13.71 -0.81 -21.67
N SER A 190 -13.87 -2.00 -21.10
CA SER A 190 -15.02 -2.32 -20.25
C SER A 190 -14.80 -1.87 -18.81
N ASP A 191 -15.74 -1.08 -18.30
CA ASP A 191 -15.80 -0.71 -16.87
C ASP A 191 -16.29 -1.85 -15.96
N ASP A 192 -16.61 -3.01 -16.55
CA ASP A 192 -17.00 -4.19 -15.79
C ASP A 192 -15.84 -4.71 -14.92
N THR A 193 -16.17 -4.99 -13.67
CA THR A 193 -15.24 -5.49 -12.65
C THR A 193 -15.58 -6.91 -12.21
N ASP A 194 -16.36 -7.66 -12.99
CA ASP A 194 -16.71 -9.04 -12.67
C ASP A 194 -15.51 -9.99 -12.69
N TRP A 195 -14.46 -9.67 -13.44
CA TRP A 195 -13.20 -10.43 -13.35
C TRP A 195 -12.61 -10.38 -11.93
N ILE A 196 -12.77 -9.25 -11.21
CA ILE A 196 -12.38 -9.11 -9.80
C ILE A 196 -13.32 -9.94 -8.91
N SER A 197 -14.61 -10.05 -9.24
CA SER A 197 -15.54 -10.97 -8.55
C SER A 197 -15.08 -12.41 -8.68
N GLN A 198 -14.71 -12.84 -9.89
CA GLN A 198 -14.25 -14.19 -10.16
C GLN A 198 -12.95 -14.49 -9.40
N ALA A 199 -12.02 -13.53 -9.34
CA ALA A 199 -10.81 -13.64 -8.54
C ALA A 199 -11.11 -13.82 -7.05
N TRP A 200 -11.94 -12.96 -6.46
CA TRP A 200 -12.33 -13.06 -5.05
C TRP A 200 -13.10 -14.34 -4.75
N LEU A 201 -14.00 -14.77 -5.63
CA LEU A 201 -14.75 -16.01 -5.44
C LEU A 201 -13.79 -17.21 -5.37
N ASN A 202 -12.75 -17.23 -6.20
CA ASN A 202 -11.72 -18.25 -6.15
C ASN A 202 -10.89 -18.23 -4.86
N ILE A 203 -10.49 -17.03 -4.40
CA ILE A 203 -9.80 -16.85 -3.11
C ILE A 203 -10.68 -17.36 -1.96
N VAL A 204 -11.95 -16.98 -1.94
CA VAL A 204 -12.91 -17.43 -0.92
C VAL A 204 -13.12 -18.94 -1.00
N CYS A 205 -13.27 -19.53 -2.19
CA CYS A 205 -13.38 -20.97 -2.34
C CYS A 205 -12.16 -21.70 -1.76
N ARG A 206 -10.93 -21.25 -2.09
CA ARG A 206 -9.71 -21.84 -1.54
C ARG A 206 -9.62 -21.72 -0.02
N ALA A 207 -9.95 -20.55 0.54
CA ALA A 207 -9.98 -20.34 1.99
C ALA A 207 -11.02 -21.21 2.72
N LEU A 208 -11.99 -21.78 2.00
CA LEU A 208 -13.02 -22.68 2.50
C LEU A 208 -12.76 -24.15 2.14
N ASP A 209 -11.59 -24.48 1.60
CA ASP A 209 -11.26 -25.81 1.08
C ASP A 209 -12.26 -26.32 0.02
N LEU A 210 -12.85 -25.40 -0.74
CA LEU A 210 -13.74 -25.69 -1.87
C LEU A 210 -12.97 -25.67 -3.18
N HIS A 211 -13.46 -26.42 -4.17
CA HIS A 211 -12.91 -26.40 -5.51
C HIS A 211 -13.00 -24.99 -6.13
N SER A 212 -11.85 -24.44 -6.53
CA SER A 212 -11.74 -23.19 -7.30
C SER A 212 -11.52 -23.47 -8.77
N GLN A 213 -12.05 -22.62 -9.66
CA GLN A 213 -11.87 -22.77 -11.11
C GLN A 213 -10.60 -22.08 -11.58
N ASN A 214 -9.97 -22.58 -12.64
CA ASN A 214 -8.92 -21.80 -13.31
C ASN A 214 -9.54 -20.60 -14.02
N LEU A 215 -9.05 -19.40 -13.71
CA LEU A 215 -9.50 -18.18 -14.38
C LEU A 215 -8.95 -18.18 -15.81
N PRO A 216 -9.79 -17.90 -16.83
CA PRO A 216 -9.35 -17.95 -18.23
C PRO A 216 -8.25 -16.94 -18.56
N PHE A 217 -8.11 -15.90 -17.73
CA PHE A 217 -7.12 -14.85 -17.88
C PHE A 217 -5.86 -15.04 -17.03
N HIS A 218 -5.73 -16.16 -16.30
CA HIS A 218 -4.62 -16.40 -15.38
C HIS A 218 -3.24 -16.26 -16.04
N GLU A 219 -3.10 -16.77 -17.28
CA GLU A 219 -1.85 -16.74 -18.04
C GLU A 219 -1.65 -15.48 -18.90
N LEU A 220 -2.64 -14.57 -18.93
CA LEU A 220 -2.51 -13.33 -19.68
C LEU A 220 -1.55 -12.38 -18.96
N SER A 221 -0.76 -11.62 -19.70
CA SER A 221 0.04 -10.53 -19.15
C SER A 221 -0.84 -9.52 -18.41
N ALA A 222 -0.49 -9.23 -17.17
CA ALA A 222 -1.14 -8.19 -16.39
C ALA A 222 -0.69 -6.82 -16.91
N VAL A 223 -1.65 -6.08 -17.47
CA VAL A 223 -1.42 -4.76 -18.05
C VAL A 223 -2.35 -3.78 -17.38
N GLY A 224 -1.79 -2.67 -16.91
CA GLY A 224 -2.51 -1.53 -16.38
C GLY A 224 -2.59 -0.40 -17.38
N ARG A 225 -3.26 0.67 -16.94
CA ARG A 225 -3.38 1.91 -17.68
C ARG A 225 -2.77 3.05 -16.89
N THR A 226 -1.98 3.87 -17.54
CA THR A 226 -1.49 5.14 -16.99
C THR A 226 -1.80 6.30 -17.95
N THR A 227 -1.70 7.52 -17.46
CA THR A 227 -1.95 8.74 -18.24
C THR A 227 -0.63 9.45 -18.55
N VAL A 228 -0.52 10.09 -19.71
CA VAL A 228 0.58 11.02 -20.00
C VAL A 228 0.42 12.26 -19.11
N SER A 229 0.98 12.19 -17.90
CA SER A 229 0.86 13.20 -16.84
C SER A 229 1.97 14.27 -16.89
N SER A 230 3.09 13.98 -17.55
CA SER A 230 4.25 14.87 -17.60
C SER A 230 4.99 14.82 -18.95
N PRO A 231 5.78 15.85 -19.28
CA PRO A 231 6.68 15.82 -20.44
C PRO A 231 7.68 14.65 -20.41
N ALA A 232 8.11 14.21 -19.21
CA ALA A 232 9.04 13.10 -19.06
C ALA A 232 8.42 11.77 -19.54
N VAL A 233 7.15 11.52 -19.23
CA VAL A 233 6.40 10.34 -19.72
C VAL A 233 6.11 10.43 -21.21
N MET A 234 5.97 11.63 -21.77
CA MET A 234 5.70 11.85 -23.20
C MET A 234 6.95 11.70 -24.08
N ARG A 235 8.13 12.12 -23.59
CA ARG A 235 9.40 12.18 -24.34
C ARG A 235 9.77 10.87 -25.08
N PRO A 236 9.60 9.66 -24.50
CA PRO A 236 9.90 8.41 -25.19
C PRO A 236 9.10 8.20 -26.48
N PHE A 237 7.96 8.88 -26.64
CA PHE A 237 7.11 8.77 -27.83
C PHE A 237 7.39 9.84 -28.89
N GLU A 238 8.36 10.74 -28.71
CA GLU A 238 8.69 11.77 -29.71
C GLU A 238 9.01 11.16 -31.08
N ALA A 239 9.80 10.09 -31.11
CA ALA A 239 10.11 9.36 -32.34
C ALA A 239 8.85 8.74 -32.98
N LEU A 240 7.89 8.28 -32.16
CA LEU A 240 6.63 7.72 -32.63
C LEU A 240 5.64 8.79 -33.11
N ASN A 241 5.75 10.01 -32.59
CA ASN A 241 4.94 11.16 -32.98
C ASN A 241 5.47 11.87 -34.23
N ASN A 242 6.73 11.67 -34.58
CA ASN A 242 7.36 12.31 -35.72
C ASN A 242 6.60 12.03 -37.03
N GLY A 243 6.29 13.08 -37.80
CA GLY A 243 5.55 12.99 -39.05
C GLY A 243 4.03 12.76 -38.93
N LYS A 244 3.48 12.61 -37.71
CA LYS A 244 2.03 12.46 -37.49
C LYS A 244 1.34 13.81 -37.30
N LYS A 245 0.07 13.89 -37.72
CA LYS A 245 -0.81 15.02 -37.37
C LYS A 245 -1.05 15.02 -35.86
N TYR A 246 -1.26 16.20 -35.27
CA TYR A 246 -1.48 16.33 -33.82
C TYR A 246 -2.65 15.49 -33.28
N SER A 247 -3.69 15.26 -34.09
CA SER A 247 -4.81 14.36 -33.75
C SER A 247 -4.35 12.93 -33.46
N ASP A 248 -3.30 12.48 -34.17
CA ASP A 248 -2.82 11.11 -34.21
C ASP A 248 -1.55 10.92 -33.34
N GLN A 249 -1.07 12.00 -32.73
CA GLN A 249 0.03 11.98 -31.78
C GLN A 249 -0.45 11.56 -30.38
N ILE A 250 0.45 10.87 -29.67
CA ILE A 250 0.37 10.70 -28.23
C ILE A 250 0.66 12.05 -27.59
N LYS A 251 -0.31 12.58 -26.87
CA LYS A 251 -0.30 13.93 -26.29
C LYS A 251 -0.67 13.89 -24.81
N PRO A 252 -0.49 14.99 -24.06
CA PRO A 252 -0.89 15.05 -22.65
C PRO A 252 -2.33 14.56 -22.45
N PHE A 253 -2.57 13.88 -21.33
CA PHE A 253 -3.85 13.27 -20.96
C PHE A 253 -4.29 12.06 -21.79
N ASN A 254 -3.50 11.60 -22.78
CA ASN A 254 -3.77 10.29 -23.38
C ASN A 254 -3.42 9.15 -22.43
N PHE A 255 -4.10 8.02 -22.63
CA PHE A 255 -3.79 6.79 -21.92
C PHE A 255 -2.65 6.03 -22.60
N LEU A 256 -1.87 5.34 -21.77
CA LEU A 256 -0.81 4.42 -22.14
C LEU A 256 -1.04 3.08 -21.44
N LEU A 257 -0.50 2.01 -22.02
CA LEU A 257 -0.37 0.73 -21.34
C LEU A 257 0.88 0.72 -20.48
N THR A 258 0.81 0.05 -19.34
CA THR A 258 1.93 -0.19 -18.42
C THR A 258 1.89 -1.65 -17.93
N CYS A 259 3.05 -2.22 -17.59
CA CYS A 259 3.12 -3.57 -17.03
C CYS A 259 4.27 -3.73 -16.04
N HIS A 260 4.11 -4.68 -15.11
CA HIS A 260 5.13 -5.00 -14.12
C HIS A 260 6.04 -6.12 -14.60
N VAL A 261 7.35 -5.91 -14.49
CA VAL A 261 8.35 -6.94 -14.76
C VAL A 261 8.44 -7.89 -13.57
N ARG A 262 8.49 -9.19 -13.85
CA ARG A 262 8.66 -10.24 -12.84
C ARG A 262 10.08 -10.18 -12.25
N PRO A 263 10.34 -10.63 -11.01
CA PRO A 263 11.70 -10.85 -10.54
C PRO A 263 12.53 -11.68 -11.54
N PHE A 264 13.76 -11.23 -11.82
CA PHE A 264 14.64 -11.78 -12.88
C PHE A 264 14.10 -11.69 -14.32
N GLY A 265 13.00 -10.96 -14.53
CA GLY A 265 12.38 -10.74 -15.83
C GLY A 265 12.96 -9.57 -16.61
N HIS A 266 13.82 -8.76 -16.01
CA HIS A 266 14.42 -7.59 -16.66
C HIS A 266 15.32 -8.01 -17.83
N PRO A 267 15.37 -7.23 -18.92
CA PRO A 267 16.32 -7.47 -20.00
C PRO A 267 17.78 -7.40 -19.52
N ILE A 268 18.66 -8.11 -20.22
CA ILE A 268 20.09 -8.12 -19.87
C ILE A 268 20.66 -6.70 -20.00
N GLY A 269 21.26 -6.21 -18.91
CA GLY A 269 21.87 -4.87 -18.84
C GLY A 269 20.89 -3.74 -18.54
N ALA A 270 19.60 -4.02 -18.33
CA ALA A 270 18.66 -3.05 -17.78
C ALA A 270 18.94 -2.83 -16.28
N ASN A 271 18.78 -1.61 -15.81
CA ASN A 271 18.80 -1.29 -14.38
C ASN A 271 17.38 -1.48 -13.80
N PRO A 272 17.13 -2.46 -12.93
CA PRO A 272 15.80 -2.67 -12.35
C PRO A 272 15.25 -1.49 -11.54
N GLU A 273 16.12 -0.61 -11.03
CA GLU A 273 15.72 0.61 -10.31
C GLU A 273 15.38 1.77 -11.25
N HIS A 274 15.57 1.60 -12.56
CA HIS A 274 15.34 2.63 -13.56
C HIS A 274 14.88 2.01 -14.89
N PHE A 275 13.86 1.16 -14.81
CA PHE A 275 13.30 0.44 -15.95
C PHE A 275 11.79 0.30 -15.80
N HIS A 276 11.03 0.85 -16.75
CA HIS A 276 9.58 0.69 -16.76
C HIS A 276 9.03 0.69 -18.19
N LEU A 277 8.19 -0.28 -18.51
CA LEU A 277 7.66 -0.43 -19.86
C LEU A 277 6.32 0.26 -20.03
N ILE A 278 6.27 1.16 -21.01
CA ILE A 278 5.05 1.83 -21.50
C ILE A 278 4.83 1.54 -22.97
N ALA A 279 3.57 1.54 -23.40
CA ALA A 279 3.21 1.41 -24.81
C ALA A 279 1.98 2.28 -25.16
N PRO A 280 1.78 2.63 -26.45
CA PRO A 280 0.55 3.28 -26.88
C PRO A 280 -0.66 2.43 -26.52
N TYR A 281 -1.77 3.08 -26.13
CA TYR A 281 -3.00 2.38 -25.74
C TYR A 281 -3.50 1.42 -26.83
N GLU A 282 -3.90 0.22 -26.41
CA GLU A 282 -4.54 -0.78 -27.26
C GLU A 282 -5.60 -1.49 -26.44
N SER A 283 -6.85 -1.41 -26.89
CA SER A 283 -7.99 -1.92 -26.13
C SER A 283 -8.16 -3.43 -26.19
N ASN A 284 -7.58 -4.10 -27.19
CA ASN A 284 -7.66 -5.56 -27.32
C ASN A 284 -6.49 -6.26 -26.59
N PRO A 285 -6.75 -6.97 -25.47
CA PRO A 285 -5.69 -7.64 -24.71
C PRO A 285 -4.85 -8.63 -25.51
N LYS A 286 -5.43 -9.24 -26.55
CA LYS A 286 -4.73 -10.23 -27.40
C LYS A 286 -3.57 -9.65 -28.20
N LYS A 287 -3.52 -8.32 -28.36
CA LYS A 287 -2.45 -7.65 -29.11
C LYS A 287 -1.29 -7.22 -28.24
N TRP A 288 -1.45 -7.09 -26.92
CA TRP A 288 -0.43 -6.51 -26.03
C TRP A 288 0.95 -7.17 -26.14
N LEU A 289 0.99 -8.51 -26.26
CA LEU A 289 2.24 -9.27 -26.41
C LEU A 289 2.96 -9.02 -27.74
N ASN A 290 2.22 -8.69 -28.80
CA ASN A 290 2.75 -8.50 -30.14
C ASN A 290 3.13 -7.04 -30.43
N ARG A 291 3.08 -6.17 -29.42
CA ARG A 291 3.45 -4.76 -29.54
C ARG A 291 4.89 -4.54 -29.12
N ASP A 292 5.46 -3.45 -29.64
CA ASP A 292 6.68 -2.90 -29.13
C ASP A 292 6.38 -2.04 -27.89
N TRP A 293 7.17 -2.26 -26.85
CA TRP A 293 7.13 -1.53 -25.59
C TRP A 293 8.37 -0.66 -25.47
N ILE A 294 8.23 0.50 -24.86
CA ILE A 294 9.32 1.46 -24.67
C ILE A 294 9.64 1.51 -23.19
N ASP A 295 10.93 1.39 -22.84
CA ASP A 295 11.38 1.74 -21.50
C ASP A 295 11.30 3.26 -21.33
N GLN A 296 10.48 3.74 -20.39
CA GLN A 296 10.19 5.16 -20.18
C GLN A 296 11.44 5.99 -19.91
N TYR A 297 12.48 5.37 -19.34
CA TYR A 297 13.69 6.06 -18.94
C TYR A 297 14.73 6.12 -20.06
N SER A 298 15.06 4.97 -20.66
CA SER A 298 16.09 4.90 -21.70
C SER A 298 15.57 5.18 -23.11
N GLY A 299 14.24 5.17 -23.33
CA GLY A 299 13.62 5.26 -24.65
C GLY A 299 13.85 4.05 -25.55
N LYS A 300 14.47 2.98 -25.04
CA LYS A 300 14.76 1.76 -25.81
C LYS A 300 13.51 0.89 -25.96
N TRP A 301 13.45 0.20 -27.09
CA TRP A 301 12.34 -0.70 -27.43
C TRP A 301 12.61 -2.13 -26.96
N TYR A 302 11.56 -2.76 -26.43
CA TYR A 302 11.54 -4.12 -25.93
C TYR A 302 10.25 -4.84 -26.34
N HIS A 303 10.29 -6.16 -26.36
CA HIS A 303 9.09 -7.01 -26.37
C HIS A 303 8.77 -7.47 -24.95
N ILE A 304 7.55 -7.91 -24.71
CA ILE A 304 7.16 -8.54 -23.45
C ILE A 304 6.81 -10.02 -23.65
N THR A 305 6.97 -10.81 -22.61
CA THR A 305 6.54 -12.22 -22.57
C THR A 305 6.00 -12.57 -21.19
N ALA A 306 4.97 -13.42 -21.13
CA ALA A 306 4.53 -14.08 -19.90
C ALA A 306 5.26 -15.43 -19.66
N ALA A 307 5.81 -16.02 -20.72
CA ALA A 307 6.42 -17.35 -20.71
C ALA A 307 7.94 -17.32 -20.42
N GLY A 308 8.48 -18.48 -20.02
CA GLY A 308 9.91 -18.69 -19.75
C GLY A 308 10.32 -18.44 -18.29
N HIS A 309 11.63 -18.42 -18.01
CA HIS A 309 12.15 -18.24 -16.63
C HIS A 309 12.80 -16.88 -16.38
N HIS A 310 13.36 -16.24 -17.41
CA HIS A 310 14.15 -15.00 -17.30
C HIS A 310 13.86 -14.03 -18.45
N GLY A 311 14.25 -12.77 -18.29
CA GLY A 311 14.31 -11.82 -19.41
C GLY A 311 15.35 -12.22 -20.47
N ALA A 312 15.20 -11.70 -21.68
CA ALA A 312 16.18 -11.85 -22.75
C ALA A 312 16.83 -10.49 -23.09
N ARG A 313 17.76 -10.44 -24.05
CA ARG A 313 18.44 -9.17 -24.42
C ARG A 313 17.48 -8.04 -24.83
N LYS A 314 16.37 -8.37 -25.49
CA LYS A 314 15.35 -7.42 -25.99
C LYS A 314 13.93 -7.77 -25.54
N SER A 315 13.78 -8.64 -24.56
CA SER A 315 12.46 -9.03 -24.06
C SER A 315 12.42 -9.03 -22.54
N ALA A 316 11.42 -8.37 -21.98
CA ALA A 316 11.14 -8.39 -20.56
C ALA A 316 10.07 -9.45 -20.24
N ARG A 317 10.29 -10.22 -19.18
CA ARG A 317 9.27 -11.12 -18.65
C ARG A 317 8.38 -10.36 -17.69
N VAL A 318 7.11 -10.22 -18.04
CA VAL A 318 6.12 -9.46 -17.26
C VAL A 318 5.27 -10.40 -16.42
N LYS A 319 4.67 -9.85 -15.36
CA LYS A 319 3.74 -10.58 -14.50
C LYS A 319 2.46 -10.94 -15.28
N THR A 320 1.90 -12.09 -15.00
CA THR A 320 0.54 -12.45 -15.45
C THR A 320 -0.52 -11.98 -14.45
N TYR A 321 -1.79 -12.01 -14.82
CA TYR A 321 -2.87 -11.82 -13.85
C TYR A 321 -2.79 -12.87 -12.72
N GLY A 322 -2.41 -14.11 -13.05
CA GLY A 322 -2.18 -15.16 -12.07
C GLY A 322 -1.10 -14.79 -11.04
N ASP A 323 0.06 -14.32 -11.51
CA ASP A 323 1.15 -13.86 -10.64
C ASP A 323 0.67 -12.75 -9.69
N ILE A 324 -0.07 -11.76 -10.21
CA ILE A 324 -0.61 -10.65 -9.39
C ILE A 324 -1.65 -11.15 -8.38
N LEU A 325 -2.55 -12.05 -8.78
CA LEU A 325 -3.60 -12.59 -7.91
C LEU A 325 -3.02 -13.46 -6.79
N GLU A 326 -1.95 -14.22 -7.06
CA GLU A 326 -1.24 -14.98 -6.03
C GLU A 326 -0.56 -14.04 -5.02
N GLU A 327 0.18 -13.03 -5.51
CA GLU A 327 0.72 -11.98 -4.64
C GLU A 327 -0.36 -11.24 -3.87
N TYR A 328 -1.55 -11.11 -4.47
CA TYR A 328 -2.69 -10.44 -3.85
C TYR A 328 -3.26 -11.20 -2.67
N GLU A 329 -3.48 -12.51 -2.85
CA GLU A 329 -4.05 -13.42 -1.86
C GLU A 329 -3.14 -13.60 -0.64
N TYR A 330 -1.83 -13.62 -0.85
CA TYR A 330 -0.84 -13.81 0.21
C TYR A 330 -0.20 -12.50 0.68
N HIS A 331 -0.86 -11.37 0.47
CA HIS A 331 -0.36 -10.07 0.88
C HIS A 331 -0.33 -9.96 2.42
N PRO A 332 0.83 -9.75 3.06
CA PRO A 332 0.92 -9.73 4.51
C PRO A 332 0.24 -8.49 5.13
N GLU A 333 -0.38 -8.65 6.30
CA GLU A 333 -0.82 -7.54 7.14
C GLU A 333 0.37 -6.92 7.90
N ALA A 334 1.07 -5.98 7.27
CA ALA A 334 2.32 -5.42 7.76
C ALA A 334 2.22 -4.71 9.13
N LYS A 335 1.01 -4.26 9.53
CA LYS A 335 0.77 -3.54 10.80
C LYS A 335 0.60 -4.48 11.99
N CYS A 336 0.49 -5.78 11.77
CA CYS A 336 0.16 -6.74 12.80
C CYS A 336 1.25 -7.80 13.02
N ALA A 337 1.12 -8.50 14.13
CA ALA A 337 1.88 -9.69 14.49
C ALA A 337 0.92 -10.84 14.85
N ASN A 338 1.42 -12.07 14.82
CA ASN A 338 0.68 -13.23 15.30
C ASN A 338 0.66 -13.31 16.84
N ALA A 339 0.06 -14.36 17.39
CA ALA A 339 -0.05 -14.58 18.83
C ALA A 339 1.32 -14.70 19.53
N GLU A 340 2.37 -15.12 18.80
CA GLU A 340 3.74 -15.21 19.27
C GLU A 340 4.53 -13.90 19.10
N SER A 341 3.86 -12.78 18.79
CA SER A 341 4.49 -11.47 18.51
C SER A 341 5.45 -11.46 17.31
N ILE A 342 5.34 -12.47 16.43
CA ILE A 342 6.09 -12.53 15.16
C ILE A 342 5.34 -11.68 14.12
N PRO A 343 6.01 -10.75 13.42
CA PRO A 343 5.36 -9.95 12.37
C PRO A 343 4.64 -10.82 11.34
N SER A 344 3.43 -10.40 10.95
CA SER A 344 2.63 -11.16 10.00
C SER A 344 3.35 -11.32 8.65
N GLY A 345 3.43 -12.55 8.18
CA GLY A 345 3.97 -12.93 6.88
C GLY A 345 2.88 -13.51 5.97
N LYS A 346 3.31 -14.00 4.80
CA LYS A 346 2.42 -14.56 3.76
C LYS A 346 1.57 -15.76 4.22
N GLN A 347 1.97 -16.44 5.28
CA GLN A 347 1.33 -17.67 5.79
C GLN A 347 0.65 -17.43 7.15
N THR A 348 0.64 -16.20 7.64
CA THR A 348 0.06 -15.90 8.96
C THR A 348 -1.47 -15.94 8.86
N ILE A 349 -2.08 -16.81 9.66
CA ILE A 349 -3.54 -16.98 9.76
C ILE A 349 -3.92 -17.03 11.24
N GLY A 350 -5.02 -16.37 11.61
CA GLY A 350 -5.57 -16.40 12.96
C GLY A 350 -5.82 -15.01 13.54
N LEU A 351 -5.94 -14.94 14.86
CA LEU A 351 -6.09 -13.70 15.59
C LEU A 351 -4.76 -12.94 15.55
N LEU A 352 -4.79 -11.79 14.87
CA LEU A 352 -3.66 -10.89 14.79
C LEU A 352 -3.69 -9.87 15.94
N GLN A 353 -2.51 -9.46 16.37
CA GLN A 353 -2.29 -8.44 17.40
C GLN A 353 -1.61 -7.22 16.80
N ARG A 354 -1.80 -6.05 17.41
CA ARG A 354 -1.08 -4.85 17.02
C ARG A 354 0.42 -5.08 17.17
N ARG A 355 1.18 -4.76 16.14
CA ARG A 355 2.63 -4.87 16.20
C ARG A 355 3.20 -3.79 17.10
N HIS A 356 3.96 -4.20 18.11
CA HIS A 356 4.76 -3.27 18.89
C HIS A 356 5.94 -2.78 18.05
N VAL A 357 6.05 -1.46 17.91
CA VAL A 357 7.14 -0.80 17.18
C VAL A 357 7.90 0.13 18.13
N ARG A 358 9.21 0.24 17.94
CA ARG A 358 10.05 1.23 18.60
C ARG A 358 10.36 2.33 17.60
N VAL A 359 10.12 3.57 17.98
CA VAL A 359 10.49 4.73 17.16
C VAL A 359 12.02 4.81 17.13
N GLU A 360 12.59 4.60 15.95
CA GLU A 360 14.03 4.73 15.70
C GLU A 360 14.39 6.15 15.27
N ARG A 361 13.61 6.71 14.33
CA ARG A 361 13.83 8.05 13.77
C ARG A 361 12.48 8.71 13.44
N ILE A 362 12.47 10.04 13.51
CA ILE A 362 11.36 10.86 13.04
C ILE A 362 11.82 11.55 11.76
N VAL A 363 11.03 11.37 10.69
CA VAL A 363 11.26 11.96 9.37
C VAL A 363 10.05 12.78 9.01
N TYR A 364 10.27 14.01 8.55
CA TYR A 364 9.18 14.85 8.04
C TYR A 364 9.07 14.63 6.54
N ILE A 365 7.91 14.18 6.10
CA ILE A 365 7.59 13.97 4.69
C ILE A 365 6.40 14.83 4.30
N GLY A 366 6.31 15.16 3.01
CA GLY A 366 5.16 15.85 2.44
C GLY A 366 3.87 15.08 2.61
N LYS A 367 2.74 15.80 2.51
CA LYS A 367 1.39 15.25 2.72
C LYS A 367 1.05 14.18 1.67
N GLU A 368 1.53 14.38 0.45
CA GLU A 368 1.11 13.62 -0.70
C GLU A 368 2.07 12.45 -0.94
N SER A 369 1.50 11.25 -0.95
CA SER A 369 2.01 10.18 -1.80
C SER A 369 1.68 10.62 -3.23
N ASN A 370 2.46 11.55 -3.79
CA ASN A 370 2.17 12.30 -5.04
C ASN A 370 1.87 11.40 -6.24
N SER A 371 2.28 10.15 -6.10
CA SER A 371 2.39 9.17 -7.13
C SER A 371 1.75 7.87 -6.68
N LEU A 372 0.67 7.88 -5.87
CA LEU A 372 0.01 6.63 -5.44
C LEU A 372 -0.37 5.76 -6.64
N GLU A 373 -1.00 6.36 -7.65
CA GLU A 373 -1.37 5.65 -8.88
C GLU A 373 -0.12 5.16 -9.64
N GLU A 374 0.94 5.97 -9.67
CA GLU A 374 2.21 5.63 -10.30
C GLU A 374 2.97 4.55 -9.51
N VAL A 375 2.89 4.52 -8.18
CA VAL A 375 3.47 3.50 -7.31
C VAL A 375 2.67 2.21 -7.44
N GLU A 376 1.33 2.28 -7.44
CA GLU A 376 0.46 1.12 -7.64
C GLU A 376 0.68 0.51 -9.04
N SER A 377 0.84 1.34 -10.08
CA SER A 377 1.19 0.88 -11.44
C SER A 377 2.68 0.60 -11.63
N GLY A 378 3.50 0.77 -10.60
CA GLY A 378 4.93 0.45 -10.61
C GLY A 378 5.79 1.35 -11.51
N LEU A 379 5.32 2.55 -11.85
CA LEU A 379 6.03 3.62 -12.55
C LEU A 379 7.14 4.26 -11.71
N ILE A 380 7.11 4.10 -10.39
CA ILE A 380 8.13 4.62 -9.48
C ILE A 380 8.99 3.51 -8.91
N HIS A 381 10.30 3.67 -9.09
CA HIS A 381 11.34 2.72 -8.66
C HIS A 381 12.28 3.28 -7.58
N SER A 382 12.03 4.49 -7.06
CA SER A 382 12.78 5.09 -5.94
C SER A 382 11.85 5.80 -4.97
N ALA A 383 12.04 5.57 -3.66
CA ALA A 383 11.27 6.19 -2.59
C ALA A 383 11.43 7.73 -2.55
N GLU A 384 12.58 8.25 -2.97
CA GLU A 384 12.86 9.69 -3.06
C GLU A 384 11.94 10.39 -4.09
N ASN A 385 11.40 9.65 -5.06
CA ASN A 385 10.46 10.17 -6.03
C ASN A 385 9.00 10.16 -5.52
N VAL A 386 8.71 9.40 -4.46
CA VAL A 386 7.36 9.27 -3.90
C VAL A 386 7.07 10.41 -2.92
N TYR A 387 8.04 10.73 -2.07
CA TYR A 387 7.87 11.68 -0.96
C TYR A 387 8.91 12.79 -1.00
N THR A 388 8.47 14.03 -0.82
CA THR A 388 9.36 15.14 -0.48
C THR A 388 9.76 15.00 1.00
N GLU A 389 11.04 14.75 1.29
CA GLU A 389 11.58 14.79 2.66
C GLU A 389 11.97 16.22 3.06
N TYR A 390 11.45 16.68 4.20
CA TYR A 390 11.77 17.96 4.82
C TYR A 390 12.80 17.72 5.93
N THR A 391 14.08 17.74 5.56
CA THR A 391 15.16 17.38 6.50
C THR A 391 15.32 18.43 7.60
N ASP A 392 15.16 18.01 8.85
CA ASP A 392 15.55 18.79 10.04
C ASP A 392 16.99 18.42 10.41
N ALA A 393 17.89 19.41 10.43
CA ALA A 393 19.30 19.21 10.77
C ALA A 393 19.49 18.60 12.17
N ARG A 394 18.57 18.85 13.10
CA ARG A 394 18.57 18.28 14.46
C ARG A 394 18.27 16.77 14.49
N ARG A 395 17.77 16.22 13.37
CA ARG A 395 17.35 14.82 13.21
C ARG A 395 17.99 14.14 12.00
N ASP A 396 18.91 14.82 11.31
CA ASP A 396 19.66 14.24 10.20
C ASP A 396 20.54 13.11 10.73
N GLU A 397 20.28 11.88 10.29
CA GLU A 397 20.99 10.68 10.75
C GLU A 397 22.50 10.82 10.58
N TRP A 398 22.92 11.43 9.46
CA TRP A 398 24.33 11.65 9.19
C TRP A 398 24.98 12.48 10.30
N GLN A 399 24.39 13.61 10.68
CA GLN A 399 24.96 14.49 11.69
C GLN A 399 24.77 13.97 13.12
N THR A 400 23.63 13.35 13.42
CA THR A 400 23.26 13.00 14.79
C THR A 400 23.73 11.62 15.22
N ILE A 401 23.92 10.68 14.28
CA ILE A 401 24.26 9.28 14.55
C ILE A 401 25.60 8.93 13.89
N ILE A 402 25.74 9.14 12.58
CA ILE A 402 26.90 8.65 11.82
C ILE A 402 28.17 9.44 12.16
N VAL A 403 28.15 10.77 12.16
CA VAL A 403 29.32 11.60 12.47
C VAL A 403 29.86 11.33 13.89
N PRO A 404 29.04 11.27 14.94
CA PRO A 404 29.48 10.83 16.27
C PRO A 404 30.08 9.44 16.29
N ALA A 405 29.51 8.47 15.56
CA ALA A 405 30.06 7.12 15.46
C ALA A 405 31.41 7.09 14.72
N LEU A 406 31.54 7.81 13.61
CA LEU A 406 32.80 7.96 12.87
C LEU A 406 33.91 8.55 13.74
N ASN A 407 33.56 9.43 14.70
CA ASN A 407 34.52 9.99 15.63
C ASN A 407 35.06 8.99 16.66
N LYS A 408 34.32 7.91 16.94
CA LYS A 408 34.77 6.81 17.80
C LYS A 408 35.68 5.82 17.06
N VAL A 409 35.63 5.78 15.73
CA VAL A 409 36.45 4.86 14.93
C VAL A 409 37.85 5.44 14.68
N PRO A 410 38.93 4.66 14.91
CA PRO A 410 40.27 5.08 14.51
C PRO A 410 40.35 5.40 13.02
N LEU A 411 41.01 6.50 12.67
CA LEU A 411 41.07 6.96 11.28
C LEU A 411 41.73 5.93 10.34
N SER A 412 42.70 5.18 10.84
CA SER A 412 43.35 4.08 10.10
C SER A 412 42.38 2.96 9.73
N VAL A 413 41.44 2.63 10.61
CA VAL A 413 40.39 1.64 10.33
C VAL A 413 39.46 2.17 9.26
N LEU A 414 38.96 3.40 9.40
CA LEU A 414 38.12 4.02 8.36
C LEU A 414 38.82 4.08 6.99
N GLN A 415 40.12 4.41 6.95
CA GLN A 415 40.90 4.42 5.72
C GLN A 415 40.97 3.03 5.07
N ARG A 416 41.22 1.99 5.86
CA ARG A 416 41.33 0.61 5.39
C ARG A 416 39.98 0.08 4.88
N GLU A 417 38.91 0.28 5.64
CA GLU A 417 37.59 -0.28 5.33
C GLU A 417 36.88 0.50 4.21
N SER A 418 37.05 1.83 4.12
CA SER A 418 36.35 2.64 3.12
C SER A 418 37.15 2.89 1.83
N GLY A 419 38.48 2.73 1.85
CA GLY A 419 39.35 3.15 0.75
C GLY A 419 39.37 4.66 0.49
N LEU A 420 38.70 5.48 1.31
CA LEU A 420 38.64 6.93 1.13
C LEU A 420 39.92 7.61 1.62
N SER A 421 40.22 8.76 1.01
CA SER A 421 41.38 9.55 1.39
C SER A 421 41.29 9.99 2.85
N ARG A 422 42.45 10.08 3.52
CA ARG A 422 42.54 10.57 4.91
C ARG A 422 41.84 11.91 5.10
N ARG A 423 41.96 12.81 4.11
CA ARG A 423 41.36 14.14 4.14
C ARG A 423 39.83 14.06 4.11
N THR A 424 39.27 13.27 3.20
CA THR A 424 37.82 13.04 3.09
C THR A 424 37.23 12.54 4.40
N LEU A 425 37.93 11.61 5.06
CA LEU A 425 37.48 11.04 6.33
C LEU A 425 37.55 12.03 7.50
N ILE A 426 38.59 12.87 7.54
CA ILE A 426 38.69 13.96 8.54
C ILE A 426 37.56 14.98 8.33
N ASP A 427 37.30 15.38 7.08
CA ASP A 427 36.24 16.34 6.75
C ASP A 427 34.86 15.77 7.09
N ALA A 428 34.64 14.47 6.86
CA ALA A 428 33.41 13.76 7.26
C ALA A 428 33.25 13.71 8.78
N ARG A 429 34.30 13.32 9.52
CA ARG A 429 34.32 13.22 10.99
C ARG A 429 34.09 14.54 11.71
N THR A 430 34.61 15.63 11.14
CA THR A 430 34.45 16.97 11.71
C THR A 430 33.13 17.63 11.34
N GLY A 431 32.30 16.99 10.50
CA GLY A 431 31.06 17.57 9.98
C GLY A 431 31.27 18.76 9.04
N LYS A 432 32.53 19.14 8.75
CA LYS A 432 32.88 20.29 7.90
C LYS A 432 32.39 20.14 6.47
N ARG A 433 32.38 18.90 5.95
CA ARG A 433 31.87 18.60 4.62
C ARG A 433 31.11 17.29 4.63
N ARG A 434 29.87 17.32 4.16
CA ARG A 434 29.09 16.11 3.93
C ARG A 434 29.63 15.38 2.69
N PRO A 435 30.01 14.09 2.77
CA PRO A 435 30.52 13.33 1.63
C PRO A 435 29.46 13.14 0.52
N HIS A 436 29.89 12.69 -0.65
CA HIS A 436 28.97 12.22 -1.70
C HIS A 436 28.06 11.10 -1.17
N PRO A 437 26.78 10.99 -1.59
CA PRO A 437 25.84 9.97 -1.09
C PRO A 437 26.39 8.53 -1.04
N THR A 438 27.09 8.10 -2.09
CA THR A 438 27.76 6.78 -2.13
C THR A 438 28.76 6.58 -0.99
N ASN A 439 29.53 7.61 -0.66
CA ASN A 439 30.49 7.56 0.44
C ASN A 439 29.78 7.66 1.80
N GLN A 440 28.64 8.34 1.88
CA GLN A 440 27.82 8.35 3.09
C GLN A 440 27.29 6.94 3.38
N GLN A 441 26.74 6.25 2.38
CA GLN A 441 26.26 4.87 2.50
C GLN A 441 27.37 3.92 2.95
N LEU A 442 28.55 4.03 2.32
CA LEU A 442 29.71 3.21 2.68
C LEU A 442 30.15 3.45 4.14
N LEU A 443 30.28 4.71 4.55
CA LEU A 443 30.70 5.06 5.91
C LEU A 443 29.65 4.67 6.96
N ALA A 444 28.37 4.83 6.65
CA ALA A 444 27.27 4.37 7.49
C ALA A 444 27.28 2.86 7.64
N ALA A 445 27.50 2.11 6.55
CA ALA A 445 27.62 0.65 6.61
C ALA A 445 28.77 0.22 7.53
N ILE A 446 29.94 0.85 7.41
CA ILE A 446 31.11 0.53 8.25
C ILE A 446 30.81 0.73 9.75
N VAL A 447 30.23 1.87 10.14
CA VAL A 447 29.94 2.12 11.57
C VAL A 447 28.86 1.18 12.13
N ARG A 448 27.88 0.80 11.31
CA ARG A 448 26.85 -0.19 11.67
C ARG A 448 27.46 -1.58 11.84
N THR A 449 28.35 -2.01 10.94
CA THR A 449 29.07 -3.29 11.07
C THR A 449 29.94 -3.34 12.33
N LEU A 450 30.46 -2.20 12.78
CA LEU A 450 31.23 -2.09 14.03
C LEU A 450 30.34 -2.00 15.28
N GLY A 451 29.01 -2.02 15.16
CA GLY A 451 28.07 -1.96 16.28
C GLY A 451 28.06 -0.61 17.01
N LEU A 452 28.44 0.48 16.32
CA LEU A 452 28.53 1.81 16.91
C LEU A 452 27.26 2.66 16.74
N THR A 453 26.28 2.13 15.99
CA THR A 453 25.00 2.76 15.65
C THR A 453 23.92 1.71 15.54
#